data_AF-A0A511FGM8-F1
#
_entry.id   AF-A0A511FGM8-F1
#
_cell.length_a   1.000
_cell.length_b   1.000
_cell.length_c   1.000
_cell.angle_alpha   90.00
_cell.angle_beta   90.00
_cell.angle_gamma   90.00
#
_symmetry.space_group_name_H-M   'P 1'
#
loop_
_entity.id
_entity.type
_entity.pdbx_description
1 polymer ?
#
loop_
_entity_poly.entity_id
_entity_poly.type
_entity_poly.pdbx_seq_one_letter_code
_entity_poly.pdbx_strand_id
1 'polypeptide(L)'
;MTADPDAHSAAPTLRDHLAAALEAADPTLGERLARDAGAHLELVALARAARSETDVLLAAAVESARGAGCTWEQIGAVLGMTRQAAQQRYGRPAPDEPPAAPNRRVLRPLSAFNEMAALARAERYGWHSVGYGPLYHVLERDDRHWEHARTWGGRPDGAGWQPVGGGWGWWSYWTRPLDAPAFPGDPTDAELLHG
;
A
#
# COMPACT_ATOMS: atom_id res chain seq x y z
N MET A 1 36.78 33.84 -4.66
CA MET A 1 35.45 33.70 -4.04
C MET A 1 34.54 33.11 -5.09
N THR A 2 34.60 31.79 -5.23
CA THR A 2 33.89 31.05 -6.28
C THR A 2 32.90 30.17 -5.55
N ALA A 3 31.61 30.44 -5.73
CA ALA A 3 30.54 29.63 -5.19
C ALA A 3 30.63 28.23 -5.81
N ASP A 4 30.54 27.21 -4.96
CA ASP A 4 30.47 25.80 -5.34
C ASP A 4 29.06 25.51 -5.90
N PRO A 5 28.90 25.12 -7.18
CA PRO A 5 27.59 24.97 -7.81
C PRO A 5 26.97 23.57 -7.65
N ASP A 6 27.54 22.64 -6.88
CA ASP A 6 27.09 21.24 -6.84
C ASP A 6 26.47 20.77 -5.51
N ALA A 7 25.79 21.65 -4.78
CA ALA A 7 24.86 21.23 -3.73
C ALA A 7 23.50 20.83 -4.34
N HIS A 8 23.48 19.84 -5.24
CA HIS A 8 22.24 19.12 -5.54
C HIS A 8 21.82 18.43 -4.24
N SER A 9 20.77 18.94 -3.58
CA SER A 9 20.13 18.25 -2.45
C SER A 9 19.73 16.86 -2.91
N ALA A 10 20.52 15.85 -2.52
CA ALA A 10 20.25 14.47 -2.87
C ALA A 10 18.86 14.11 -2.33
N ALA A 11 18.00 13.54 -3.18
CA ALA A 11 16.70 13.08 -2.74
C ALA A 11 16.87 12.11 -1.55
N PRO A 12 16.01 12.21 -0.51
CA PRO A 12 16.10 11.35 0.66
C PRO A 12 16.08 9.88 0.23
N THR A 13 16.98 9.10 0.82
CA THR A 13 17.07 7.66 0.57
C THR A 13 16.00 6.91 1.35
N LEU A 14 15.76 5.64 1.01
CA LEU A 14 14.90 4.76 1.82
C LEU A 14 15.37 4.68 3.28
N ARG A 15 16.69 4.72 3.51
CA ARG A 15 17.25 4.75 4.87
C ARG A 15 16.79 6.00 5.62
N ASP A 16 16.83 7.16 4.97
CA ASP A 16 16.44 8.44 5.58
C ASP A 16 14.95 8.44 5.93
N HIS A 17 14.10 7.90 5.03
CA HIS A 17 12.68 7.75 5.30
C HIS A 17 12.38 6.79 6.46
N LEU A 18 13.08 5.66 6.54
CA LEU A 18 12.91 4.72 7.64
C LEU A 18 13.38 5.31 8.97
N ALA A 19 14.51 6.04 8.98
CA ALA A 19 14.98 6.75 10.16
C ALA A 19 13.94 7.77 10.65
N ALA A 20 13.44 8.62 9.73
CA ALA A 20 12.41 9.59 10.05
C ALA A 20 11.11 8.95 10.56
N ALA A 21 10.71 7.79 9.99
CA ALA A 21 9.52 7.06 10.45
C ALA A 21 9.70 6.48 11.87
N LEU A 22 10.89 5.97 12.19
CA LEU A 22 11.21 5.46 13.53
C LEU A 22 11.23 6.61 14.56
N GLU A 23 11.83 7.75 14.22
CA GLU A 23 11.82 8.96 15.06
C GLU A 23 10.39 9.49 15.26
N ALA A 24 9.56 9.49 14.22
CA ALA A 24 8.16 9.91 14.34
C ALA A 24 7.32 8.94 15.19
N ALA A 25 7.63 7.64 15.17
CA ALA A 25 6.92 6.64 15.96
C ALA A 25 7.19 6.74 17.46
N ASP A 26 8.41 7.15 17.85
CA ASP A 26 8.75 7.54 19.23
C ASP A 26 9.77 8.69 19.25
N PRO A 27 9.28 9.95 19.32
CA PRO A 27 10.15 11.12 19.31
C PRO A 27 11.07 11.24 20.52
N THR A 28 10.79 10.51 21.61
CA THR A 28 11.54 10.58 22.86
C THR A 28 12.66 9.56 22.95
N LEU A 29 12.66 8.54 22.07
CA LEU A 29 13.56 7.41 22.16
C LEU A 29 15.04 7.81 22.07
N GLY A 30 15.37 8.76 21.20
CA GLY A 30 16.74 9.26 21.04
C GLY A 30 17.33 9.82 22.34
N GLU A 31 16.55 10.58 23.08
CA GLU A 31 16.99 11.14 24.37
C GLU A 31 17.15 10.06 25.44
N ARG A 32 16.27 9.04 25.44
CA ARG A 32 16.31 7.93 26.39
C ARG A 32 17.48 6.99 26.13
N LEU A 33 17.81 6.73 24.87
CA LEU A 33 18.98 5.92 24.48
C LEU A 33 20.29 6.47 25.05
N ALA A 34 20.42 7.80 25.19
CA ALA A 34 21.61 8.42 25.76
C ALA A 34 21.75 8.20 27.29
N ARG A 35 20.69 7.75 27.98
CA ARG A 35 20.61 7.76 29.45
C ARG A 35 20.20 6.41 30.06
N ASP A 36 19.61 5.52 29.29
CA ASP A 36 19.03 4.26 29.76
C ASP A 36 19.33 3.07 28.83
N ALA A 37 19.95 2.03 29.39
CA ALA A 37 20.17 0.77 28.68
C ALA A 37 18.86 0.08 28.28
N GLY A 38 17.77 0.27 29.04
CA GLY A 38 16.44 -0.24 28.73
C GLY A 38 15.87 0.31 27.41
N ALA A 39 16.15 1.57 27.10
CA ALA A 39 15.73 2.20 25.84
C ALA A 39 16.32 1.51 24.60
N HIS A 40 17.47 0.84 24.71
CA HIS A 40 18.00 0.04 23.60
C HIS A 40 17.13 -1.20 23.29
N LEU A 41 16.48 -1.78 24.30
CA LEU A 41 15.52 -2.86 24.10
C LEU A 41 14.22 -2.36 23.44
N GLU A 42 13.79 -1.13 23.76
CA GLU A 42 12.68 -0.47 23.09
C GLU A 42 13.00 -0.21 21.61
N LEU A 43 14.22 0.24 21.29
CA LEU A 43 14.68 0.36 19.90
C LEU A 43 14.65 -0.99 19.15
N VAL A 44 15.07 -2.09 19.79
CA VAL A 44 14.95 -3.43 19.20
C VAL A 44 13.50 -3.80 18.94
N ALA A 45 12.59 -3.50 19.87
CA ALA A 45 11.16 -3.76 19.70
C ALA A 45 10.57 -2.95 18.53
N LEU A 46 10.94 -1.67 18.43
CA LEU A 46 10.49 -0.78 17.35
C LEU A 46 11.05 -1.24 15.98
N ALA A 47 12.34 -1.58 15.90
CA ALA A 47 12.94 -2.11 14.69
C ALA A 47 12.31 -3.45 14.25
N ARG A 48 11.94 -4.31 15.22
CA ARG A 48 11.20 -5.55 14.94
C ARG A 48 9.81 -5.26 14.39
N ALA A 49 9.09 -4.28 14.94
CA ALA A 49 7.79 -3.86 14.42
C ALA A 49 7.92 -3.33 12.99
N ALA A 50 8.89 -2.45 12.73
CA ALA A 50 9.18 -1.95 11.39
C ALA A 50 9.52 -3.07 10.40
N ARG A 51 10.32 -4.06 10.83
CA ARG A 51 10.61 -5.25 10.01
C ARG A 51 9.34 -6.01 9.66
N SER A 52 8.46 -6.24 10.63
CA SER A 52 7.18 -6.93 10.40
C SER A 52 6.37 -6.22 9.32
N GLU A 53 6.25 -4.89 9.38
CA GLU A 53 5.56 -4.10 8.36
C GLU A 53 6.21 -4.24 6.97
N THR A 54 7.55 -4.19 6.91
CA THR A 54 8.27 -4.37 5.64
C THR A 54 8.17 -5.80 5.08
N ASP A 55 8.07 -6.82 5.94
CA ASP A 55 7.87 -8.21 5.53
C ASP A 55 6.49 -8.38 4.90
N VAL A 56 5.45 -7.73 5.42
CA VAL A 56 4.11 -7.71 4.81
C VAL A 56 4.14 -6.99 3.47
N LEU A 57 4.78 -5.82 3.39
CA LEU A 57 4.94 -5.08 2.13
C LEU A 57 5.66 -5.93 1.07
N LEU A 58 6.71 -6.65 1.47
CA LEU A 58 7.46 -7.53 0.57
C LEU A 58 6.61 -8.70 0.07
N ALA A 59 5.88 -9.36 0.96
CA ALA A 59 4.99 -10.47 0.58
C ALA A 59 3.94 -10.01 -0.43
N ALA A 60 3.36 -8.84 -0.20
CA ALA A 60 2.39 -8.26 -1.11
C ALA A 60 3.05 -7.90 -2.46
N ALA A 61 4.23 -7.27 -2.47
CA ALA A 61 4.95 -6.97 -3.71
C ALA A 61 5.24 -8.24 -4.54
N VAL A 62 5.53 -9.37 -3.86
CA VAL A 62 5.68 -10.68 -4.51
C VAL A 62 4.37 -11.17 -5.12
N GLU A 63 3.24 -11.06 -4.41
CA GLU A 63 1.92 -11.41 -4.94
C GLU A 63 1.56 -10.56 -6.17
N SER A 64 1.86 -9.27 -6.12
CA SER A 64 1.71 -8.35 -7.24
C SER A 64 2.52 -8.78 -8.47
N ALA A 65 3.81 -9.06 -8.28
CA ALA A 65 4.66 -9.59 -9.35
C ALA A 65 4.13 -10.90 -9.91
N ARG A 66 3.59 -11.79 -9.06
CA ARG A 66 3.01 -13.07 -9.49
C ARG A 66 1.77 -12.87 -10.36
N GLY A 67 0.83 -12.00 -10.01
CA GLY A 67 -0.33 -11.75 -10.86
C GLY A 67 -0.04 -10.88 -12.08
N ALA A 68 1.06 -10.11 -12.07
CA ALA A 68 1.61 -9.49 -13.28
C ALA A 68 2.31 -10.50 -14.22
N GLY A 69 2.37 -11.78 -13.84
CA GLY A 69 2.92 -12.87 -14.66
C GLY A 69 4.41 -13.18 -14.44
N CYS A 70 5.10 -12.49 -13.53
CA CYS A 70 6.52 -12.78 -13.23
C CYS A 70 6.69 -14.19 -12.64
N THR A 71 7.67 -14.96 -13.12
CA THR A 71 7.91 -16.33 -12.66
C THR A 71 8.55 -16.39 -11.27
N TRP A 72 8.39 -17.51 -10.57
CA TRP A 72 9.08 -17.75 -9.29
C TRP A 72 10.60 -17.70 -9.39
N GLU A 73 11.16 -17.96 -10.58
CA GLU A 73 12.59 -17.87 -10.83
C GLU A 73 13.04 -16.41 -10.86
N GLN A 74 12.31 -15.55 -11.58
CA GLN A 74 12.57 -14.10 -11.61
C GLN A 74 12.44 -13.48 -10.22
N ILE A 75 11.38 -13.84 -9.49
CA ILE A 75 11.15 -13.35 -8.13
C ILE A 75 12.26 -13.84 -7.18
N GLY A 76 12.63 -15.13 -7.26
CA GLY A 76 13.73 -15.67 -6.47
C GLY A 76 15.05 -14.92 -6.71
N ALA A 77 15.38 -14.64 -7.97
CA ALA A 77 16.58 -13.90 -8.34
C ALA A 77 16.61 -12.49 -7.71
N VAL A 78 15.49 -11.75 -7.76
CA VAL A 78 15.39 -10.41 -7.12
C VAL A 78 15.54 -10.49 -5.60
N LEU A 79 14.97 -11.52 -4.98
CA LEU A 79 15.01 -11.72 -3.53
C LEU A 79 16.31 -12.36 -3.02
N GLY A 80 17.26 -12.69 -3.91
CA GLY A 80 18.50 -13.39 -3.55
C GLY A 80 18.25 -14.82 -3.03
N MET A 81 17.21 -15.49 -3.52
CA MET A 81 16.84 -16.85 -3.11
C MET A 81 16.58 -17.77 -4.30
N THR A 82 16.53 -19.08 -4.05
CA THR A 82 16.18 -20.03 -5.11
C THR A 82 14.69 -19.94 -5.46
N ARG A 83 14.32 -20.37 -6.68
CA ARG A 83 12.92 -20.49 -7.12
C ARG A 83 12.06 -21.25 -6.09
N GLN A 84 12.57 -22.36 -5.58
CA GLN A 84 11.85 -23.22 -4.63
C GLN A 84 11.68 -22.51 -3.27
N ALA A 85 12.69 -21.80 -2.79
CA ALA A 85 12.60 -21.01 -1.57
C ALA A 85 11.57 -19.88 -1.70
N ALA A 86 11.54 -19.18 -2.84
CA ALA A 86 10.55 -18.14 -3.12
C ALA A 86 9.13 -18.71 -3.14
N GLN A 87 8.92 -19.80 -3.88
CA GLN A 87 7.61 -20.45 -3.98
C GLN A 87 7.13 -20.99 -2.61
N GLN A 88 8.03 -21.59 -1.82
CA GLN A 88 7.67 -22.09 -0.49
C GLN A 88 7.27 -20.95 0.46
N ARG A 89 7.99 -19.83 0.40
CA ARG A 89 7.81 -18.69 1.31
C ARG A 89 6.60 -17.84 0.94
N TYR A 90 6.36 -17.59 -0.35
CA TYR A 90 5.36 -16.63 -0.82
C TYR A 90 4.26 -17.24 -1.70
N GLY A 91 4.33 -18.53 -2.03
CA GLY A 91 3.36 -19.18 -2.92
C GLY A 91 2.07 -19.63 -2.25
N ARG A 92 1.86 -19.34 -0.96
CA ARG A 92 0.61 -19.65 -0.27
C ARG A 92 -0.41 -18.54 -0.54
N PRO A 93 -1.63 -18.86 -0.97
CA PRO A 93 -2.67 -17.85 -1.16
C PRO A 93 -3.00 -17.16 0.17
N ALA A 94 -3.28 -15.86 0.11
CA ALA A 94 -3.83 -15.12 1.24
C ALA A 94 -5.16 -15.75 1.71
N PRO A 95 -5.51 -15.64 3.01
CA PRO A 95 -6.72 -16.26 3.55
C PRO A 95 -8.01 -15.76 2.90
N ASP A 96 -9.06 -16.54 3.11
CA ASP A 96 -10.33 -16.60 2.37
C ASP A 96 -10.92 -15.26 1.90
N GLU A 97 -11.30 -15.30 0.62
CA GLU A 97 -12.10 -14.30 -0.08
C GLU A 97 -13.43 -14.11 0.68
N PRO A 98 -13.80 -12.88 1.07
CA PRO A 98 -15.13 -12.63 1.62
C PRO A 98 -16.17 -13.08 0.58
N PRO A 99 -17.29 -13.68 1.01
CA PRO A 99 -18.28 -14.24 0.10
C PRO A 99 -18.73 -13.19 -0.91
N ALA A 100 -18.81 -13.60 -2.19
CA ALA A 100 -19.24 -12.74 -3.28
C ALA A 100 -20.65 -12.21 -2.99
N ALA A 101 -20.75 -10.92 -2.63
CA ALA A 101 -22.00 -10.20 -2.65
C ALA A 101 -22.12 -9.53 -4.02
N PRO A 102 -23.33 -9.42 -4.60
CA PRO A 102 -23.51 -8.86 -5.95
C PRO A 102 -22.99 -7.42 -6.10
N ASN A 103 -22.84 -6.70 -4.99
CA ASN A 103 -22.33 -5.34 -4.93
C ASN A 103 -20.99 -5.24 -4.17
N ARG A 104 -20.24 -6.34 -3.98
CA ARG A 104 -18.96 -6.32 -3.27
C ARG A 104 -17.93 -7.22 -3.96
N ARG A 105 -16.72 -6.70 -4.15
CA ARG A 105 -15.60 -7.48 -4.73
C ARG A 105 -14.27 -7.13 -4.08
N VAL A 106 -13.31 -8.05 -4.19
CA VAL A 106 -11.92 -7.82 -3.77
C VAL A 106 -11.06 -7.64 -5.02
N LEU A 107 -10.59 -6.42 -5.25
CA LEU A 107 -9.70 -6.12 -6.36
C LEU A 107 -8.26 -6.43 -5.97
N ARG A 108 -7.69 -7.43 -6.65
CA ARG A 108 -6.32 -7.91 -6.47
C ARG A 108 -5.79 -8.55 -7.77
N PRO A 109 -4.48 -8.64 -7.97
CA PRO A 109 -3.45 -8.03 -7.13
C PRO A 109 -3.25 -6.56 -7.50
N LEU A 110 -3.19 -5.72 -6.47
CA LEU A 110 -2.80 -4.34 -6.64
C LEU A 110 -1.31 -4.17 -6.35
N SER A 111 -0.83 -2.96 -6.55
CA SER A 111 0.48 -2.50 -6.21
C SER A 111 0.37 -1.03 -5.85
N ALA A 112 1.39 -0.58 -5.13
CA ALA A 112 1.63 0.81 -4.89
C ALA A 112 1.56 1.72 -6.13
N PHE A 113 1.75 1.16 -7.31
CA PHE A 113 1.83 1.88 -8.58
C PHE A 113 0.56 1.77 -9.42
N ASN A 114 -0.15 0.64 -9.37
CA ASN A 114 -1.33 0.42 -10.22
C ASN A 114 -2.65 0.73 -9.52
N GLU A 115 -2.67 0.77 -8.19
CA GLU A 115 -3.92 0.79 -7.42
C GLU A 115 -4.77 2.02 -7.70
N MET A 116 -4.17 3.22 -7.74
CA MET A 116 -4.92 4.45 -7.95
C MET A 116 -5.48 4.53 -9.37
N ALA A 117 -4.75 4.00 -10.35
CA ALA A 117 -5.26 3.87 -11.71
C ALA A 117 -6.40 2.85 -11.78
N ALA A 118 -6.28 1.72 -11.10
CA ALA A 118 -7.32 0.70 -11.05
C ALA A 118 -8.60 1.21 -10.36
N LEU A 119 -8.46 1.94 -9.24
CA LEU A 119 -9.56 2.62 -8.55
C LEU A 119 -10.20 3.70 -9.44
N ALA A 120 -9.39 4.51 -10.14
CA ALA A 120 -9.89 5.52 -11.07
C ALA A 120 -10.67 4.93 -12.26
N ARG A 121 -10.37 3.68 -12.64
CA ARG A 121 -11.19 2.95 -13.62
C ARG A 121 -12.48 2.44 -12.99
N ALA A 122 -12.38 1.87 -11.79
CA ALA A 122 -13.49 1.27 -11.06
C ALA A 122 -14.58 2.30 -10.70
N GLU A 123 -14.15 3.49 -10.28
CA GLU A 123 -15.02 4.54 -9.77
C GLU A 123 -16.03 5.06 -10.80
N ARG A 124 -15.69 4.98 -12.09
CA ARG A 124 -16.58 5.35 -13.20
C ARG A 124 -17.78 4.40 -13.33
N TYR A 125 -17.72 3.21 -12.76
CA TYR A 125 -18.76 2.18 -12.82
C TYR A 125 -19.46 1.96 -11.47
N GLY A 126 -19.27 2.87 -10.51
CA GLY A 126 -19.91 2.82 -9.19
C GLY A 126 -19.12 2.09 -8.12
N TRP A 127 -17.94 1.57 -8.46
CA TRP A 127 -17.12 0.86 -7.49
C TRP A 127 -16.29 1.83 -6.65
N HIS A 128 -16.48 1.78 -5.33
CA HIS A 128 -15.71 2.56 -4.38
C HIS A 128 -15.13 1.70 -3.29
N SER A 129 -13.95 2.09 -2.80
CA SER A 129 -13.29 1.32 -1.77
C SER A 129 -13.91 1.55 -0.40
N VAL A 130 -14.22 0.45 0.29
CA VAL A 130 -14.76 0.44 1.66
C VAL A 130 -13.80 -0.20 2.67
N GLY A 131 -12.80 -0.92 2.17
CA GLY A 131 -11.73 -1.51 2.96
C GLY A 131 -10.53 -1.80 2.09
N TYR A 132 -9.37 -1.98 2.71
CA TYR A 132 -8.15 -2.36 2.01
C TYR A 132 -7.21 -3.11 2.95
N GLY A 133 -6.28 -3.83 2.37
CA GLY A 133 -5.18 -4.46 3.07
C GLY A 133 -3.93 -4.49 2.19
N PRO A 134 -2.96 -5.35 2.47
CA PRO A 134 -1.75 -5.44 1.68
C PRO A 134 -2.06 -5.71 0.20
N LEU A 135 -1.95 -4.65 -0.62
CA LEU A 135 -2.13 -4.69 -2.08
C LEU A 135 -3.45 -5.30 -2.56
N TYR A 136 -4.53 -5.06 -1.82
CA TYR A 136 -5.89 -5.29 -2.31
C TYR A 136 -6.82 -4.21 -1.77
N HIS A 137 -7.91 -3.97 -2.51
CA HIS A 137 -9.02 -3.15 -2.05
C HIS A 137 -10.31 -3.99 -2.05
N VAL A 138 -11.11 -3.83 -1.01
CA VAL A 138 -12.50 -4.27 -0.98
C VAL A 138 -13.33 -3.12 -1.51
N LEU A 139 -14.04 -3.39 -2.61
CA LEU A 139 -14.88 -2.41 -3.27
C LEU A 139 -16.35 -2.78 -3.06
N GLU A 140 -17.17 -1.76 -2.86
CA GLU A 140 -18.63 -1.85 -2.95
C GLU A 140 -19.13 -1.04 -4.13
N ARG A 141 -20.27 -1.45 -4.68
CA ARG A 141 -20.86 -0.85 -5.88
C ARG A 141 -22.16 -0.12 -5.58
N ASP A 142 -22.29 1.10 -6.10
CA ASP A 142 -23.55 1.84 -6.17
C ASP A 142 -23.80 2.49 -7.54
N ASP A 143 -24.71 3.46 -7.60
CA ASP A 143 -25.17 4.15 -8.80
C ASP A 143 -24.46 5.47 -9.11
N ARG A 144 -23.42 5.85 -8.34
CA ARG A 144 -22.72 7.14 -8.46
C ARG A 144 -21.28 6.95 -8.91
N HIS A 145 -20.70 7.97 -9.53
CA HIS A 145 -19.25 8.03 -9.68
C HIS A 145 -18.62 8.28 -8.33
N TRP A 146 -17.41 7.78 -8.16
CA TRP A 146 -16.63 8.02 -6.98
C TRP A 146 -15.29 8.64 -7.36
N GLU A 147 -14.59 9.13 -6.35
CA GLU A 147 -13.21 9.55 -6.49
C GLU A 147 -12.41 8.93 -5.35
N HIS A 148 -11.22 8.46 -5.68
CA HIS A 148 -10.29 7.91 -4.70
C HIS A 148 -9.04 8.77 -4.59
N ALA A 149 -8.55 8.94 -3.36
CA ALA A 149 -7.28 9.56 -3.10
C ALA A 149 -6.46 8.72 -2.12
N ARG A 150 -5.14 8.77 -2.30
CA ARG A 150 -4.16 8.19 -1.39
C ARG A 150 -3.26 9.28 -0.84
N THR A 151 -3.12 9.33 0.46
CA THR A 151 -2.27 10.31 1.15
C THR A 151 -1.27 9.63 2.07
N TRP A 152 -0.15 10.32 2.33
CA TRP A 152 0.77 9.97 3.40
C TRP A 152 0.24 10.57 4.70
N GLY A 153 -0.86 10.00 5.20
CA GLY A 153 -1.64 10.58 6.29
C GLY A 153 -2.35 11.89 5.91
N GLY A 154 -3.23 12.35 6.79
CA GLY A 154 -4.05 13.55 6.55
C GLY A 154 -5.14 13.34 5.50
N ARG A 155 -6.21 14.13 5.60
CA ARG A 155 -7.32 14.11 4.65
C ARG A 155 -6.95 14.92 3.40
N PRO A 156 -7.32 14.50 2.18
CA PRO A 156 -7.16 15.31 0.98
C PRO A 156 -8.00 16.60 1.05
N ASP A 157 -7.64 17.57 0.22
CA ASP A 157 -8.38 18.82 0.09
C ASP A 157 -9.77 18.62 -0.51
N GLY A 158 -10.71 19.46 -0.08
CA GLY A 158 -12.10 19.42 -0.49
C GLY A 158 -13.04 18.72 0.49
N ALA A 159 -14.34 18.83 0.20
CA ALA A 159 -15.40 18.23 1.00
C ALA A 159 -15.71 16.80 0.52
N GLY A 160 -16.43 16.05 1.35
CA GLY A 160 -16.98 14.74 0.99
C GLY A 160 -16.05 13.55 1.16
N TRP A 161 -14.77 13.75 1.47
CA TRP A 161 -13.82 12.66 1.71
C TRP A 161 -14.15 11.86 2.97
N GLN A 162 -14.24 10.55 2.80
CA GLN A 162 -14.47 9.55 3.82
C GLN A 162 -13.25 8.62 3.91
N PRO A 163 -12.78 8.27 5.11
CA PRO A 163 -11.68 7.33 5.26
C PRO A 163 -12.15 5.93 4.85
N VAL A 164 -11.31 5.22 4.13
CA VAL A 164 -11.55 3.82 3.75
C VAL A 164 -10.96 2.92 4.84
N GLY A 165 -11.77 2.07 5.47
CA GLY A 165 -11.28 1.08 6.46
C GLY A 165 -10.53 1.67 7.67
N GLY A 166 -9.80 0.80 8.37
CA GLY A 166 -9.11 1.13 9.65
C GLY A 166 -7.67 1.61 9.52
N GLY A 167 -7.20 1.90 8.31
CA GLY A 167 -5.79 2.17 8.04
C GLY A 167 -4.95 0.90 7.96
N TRP A 168 -4.13 0.76 6.92
CA TRP A 168 -3.08 -0.25 6.83
C TRP A 168 -1.79 0.39 6.30
N GLY A 169 -0.68 0.23 7.03
CA GLY A 169 0.64 0.69 6.60
C GLY A 169 0.82 2.21 6.51
N TRP A 170 1.55 2.66 5.49
CA TRP A 170 2.07 4.03 5.35
C TRP A 170 1.08 4.99 4.69
N TRP A 171 -0.04 4.45 4.21
CA TRP A 171 -0.98 5.14 3.34
C TRP A 171 -2.37 5.18 3.94
N SER A 172 -3.04 6.31 3.75
CA SER A 172 -4.46 6.47 4.03
C SER A 172 -5.20 6.60 2.72
N TYR A 173 -6.24 5.79 2.54
CA TYR A 173 -7.12 5.91 1.39
C TYR A 173 -8.40 6.62 1.78
N TRP A 174 -8.87 7.41 0.84
CA TRP A 174 -10.05 8.22 0.97
C TRP A 174 -10.93 7.99 -0.24
N THR A 175 -12.23 7.99 -0.01
CA THR A 175 -13.23 7.95 -1.08
C THR A 175 -14.22 9.07 -0.90
N ARG A 176 -14.75 9.63 -1.99
CA ARG A 176 -15.89 10.55 -1.95
C ARG A 176 -16.86 10.27 -3.09
N PRO A 177 -18.17 10.36 -2.86
CA PRO A 177 -19.14 10.26 -3.92
C PRO A 177 -19.12 11.53 -4.77
N LEU A 178 -19.37 11.38 -6.07
CA LEU A 178 -19.59 12.46 -7.01
C LEU A 178 -21.07 12.47 -7.42
N ASP A 179 -21.57 13.64 -7.83
CA ASP A 179 -22.97 13.80 -8.27
C ASP A 179 -23.26 13.17 -9.64
N ALA A 180 -22.23 12.68 -10.35
CA ALA A 180 -22.38 12.03 -11.64
C ALA A 180 -22.86 10.58 -11.51
N PRO A 181 -23.77 10.08 -12.36
CA PRO A 181 -24.24 8.70 -12.32
C PRO A 181 -23.20 7.73 -12.89
N ALA A 182 -23.08 6.54 -12.28
CA ALA A 182 -22.21 5.45 -12.74
C ALA A 182 -22.46 5.08 -14.21
N PHE A 183 -21.40 4.77 -14.92
CA PHE A 183 -21.51 4.19 -16.26
C PHE A 183 -22.18 2.81 -16.20
N PRO A 184 -22.97 2.45 -17.23
CA PRO A 184 -23.57 1.13 -17.31
C PRO A 184 -22.48 0.06 -17.52
N GLY A 185 -22.79 -1.18 -17.10
CA GLY A 185 -21.90 -2.33 -17.24
C GLY A 185 -21.06 -2.61 -16.00
N ASP A 186 -20.30 -3.69 -16.01
CA ASP A 186 -19.40 -4.07 -14.92
C ASP A 186 -18.07 -4.58 -15.50
N PRO A 187 -16.99 -3.79 -15.43
CA PRO A 187 -15.70 -4.22 -15.94
C PRO A 187 -15.14 -5.36 -15.11
N THR A 188 -14.52 -6.31 -15.79
CA THR A 188 -13.78 -7.42 -15.19
C THR A 188 -12.55 -6.90 -14.42
N ASP A 189 -12.06 -7.70 -13.48
CA ASP A 189 -10.84 -7.36 -12.74
C ASP A 189 -9.65 -7.11 -13.67
N ALA A 190 -9.52 -7.89 -14.75
CA ALA A 190 -8.45 -7.71 -15.73
C ALA A 190 -8.51 -6.34 -16.41
N GLU A 191 -9.70 -5.87 -16.79
CA GLU A 191 -9.87 -4.54 -17.42
C GLU A 191 -9.53 -3.40 -16.46
N LEU A 192 -9.80 -3.59 -15.17
CA LEU A 192 -9.50 -2.58 -14.15
C LEU A 192 -8.01 -2.53 -13.81
N LEU A 193 -7.38 -3.70 -13.75
CA LEU A 193 -5.97 -3.84 -13.41
C LEU A 193 -5.04 -3.41 -14.56
N HIS A 194 -5.48 -3.55 -15.82
CA HIS A 194 -4.60 -3.44 -16.99
C HIS A 194 -5.07 -2.50 -18.11
N GLY A 195 -6.29 -1.94 -18.03
CA GLY A 195 -6.83 -1.03 -19.06
C GLY A 195 -6.36 0.41 -18.95
#